data_AF-M7SNV6-F1
#
_entry.id   AF-M7SNV6-F1
#
_cell.length_a   1.000
_cell.length_b   1.000
_cell.length_c   1.000
_cell.angle_alpha   90.00
_cell.angle_beta   90.00
_cell.angle_gamma   90.00
#
_symmetry.space_group_name_H-M   'P 1'
#
loop_
_entity.id
_entity.type
_entity.pdbx_description
1 polymer ?
#
loop_
_entity_poly.entity_id
_entity_poly.type
_entity_poly.pdbx_seq_one_letter_code
_entity_poly.pdbx_strand_id
1 'polypeptide(L)'
;MNERLEVLLKMVLMRFEEPDPGKAVRTFQSVNDRGVPLLLLDKLKSLLIYYSNTFCDGKRGLDQFIIDHFGEIFKICAKIKKSNHISSVGGSKFDEGDIFRYHAGSQRFDGIEFLGHYEASTDSTYEKLKNKLKEIRKSKLESFIRSYVSDLKNFYQAFLDLLSEIDTNPTTLKVMLINKINPRFFNSLIRLKINNELDDETLKLFAKTDIVLFKSTRDMKSVAYNLINAYLKKGKKGLKSEMIVQCRNDIEPASLNLVKNAFNSSCFHYVFFEKNCQEMGLADLKKLIPGKQFSQEKEHIIPINLLELDNEIEIQKLGFEDKKDLENYIDTYGNLISLEKPLNLEASDKDLYEKDEIYKSSEIPFNRRFNVKGFNKKVLIERNNAMREWLIDTFFKDFATH
;
A
#
# COMPACT_ATOMS: atom_id res chain seq x y z
N MET A 1 -46.69 -9.08 17.41
CA MET A 1 -46.32 -9.89 16.23
C MET A 1 -45.09 -9.24 15.62
N ASN A 2 -44.06 -10.00 15.30
CA ASN A 2 -42.71 -9.47 15.01
C ASN A 2 -42.70 -8.86 13.59
N GLU A 3 -42.56 -7.53 13.46
CA GLU A 3 -42.69 -6.81 12.16
C GLU A 3 -41.84 -7.42 11.03
N ARG A 4 -40.68 -7.97 11.35
CA ARG A 4 -39.80 -8.65 10.37
C ARG A 4 -40.42 -9.92 9.78
N LEU A 5 -41.24 -10.63 10.54
CA LEU A 5 -41.95 -11.84 10.12
C LEU A 5 -43.12 -11.50 9.19
N GLU A 6 -43.82 -10.41 9.46
CA GLU A 6 -44.86 -9.92 8.55
C GLU A 6 -44.31 -9.47 7.20
N VAL A 7 -43.12 -8.86 7.18
CA VAL A 7 -42.44 -8.49 5.94
C VAL A 7 -42.08 -9.74 5.13
N LEU A 8 -41.51 -10.78 5.76
CA LEU A 8 -41.18 -12.04 5.09
C LEU A 8 -42.42 -12.74 4.50
N LEU A 9 -43.53 -12.73 5.23
CA LEU A 9 -44.80 -13.32 4.76
C LEU A 9 -45.42 -12.59 3.57
N LYS A 10 -45.06 -11.32 3.35
CA LYS A 10 -45.49 -10.51 2.20
C LYS A 10 -44.53 -10.61 1.01
N MET A 11 -43.37 -11.26 1.15
CA MET A 11 -42.42 -11.41 0.04
C MET A 11 -42.87 -12.50 -0.93
N VAL A 12 -42.81 -12.20 -2.22
CA VAL A 12 -43.07 -13.16 -3.29
C VAL A 12 -41.74 -13.59 -3.89
N LEU A 13 -41.44 -14.89 -3.80
CA LEU A 13 -40.29 -15.48 -4.47
C LEU A 13 -40.67 -15.80 -5.93
N MET A 14 -40.06 -15.11 -6.88
CA MET A 14 -40.11 -15.50 -8.29
C MET A 14 -38.95 -16.44 -8.60
N ARG A 15 -39.28 -17.66 -9.03
CA ARG A 15 -38.32 -18.68 -9.44
C ARG A 15 -38.43 -18.88 -10.95
N PHE A 16 -37.35 -18.64 -11.68
CA PHE A 16 -37.24 -18.96 -13.09
C PHE A 16 -36.26 -20.13 -13.24
N GLU A 17 -36.75 -21.26 -13.75
CA GLU A 17 -35.92 -22.44 -13.99
C GLU A 17 -35.52 -22.51 -15.46
N GLU A 18 -34.23 -22.39 -15.74
CA GLU A 18 -33.68 -22.55 -17.08
C GLU A 18 -32.73 -23.74 -17.08
N PRO A 19 -33.09 -24.86 -17.75
CA PRO A 19 -32.29 -26.07 -17.75
C PRO A 19 -30.99 -25.96 -18.55
N ASP A 20 -30.88 -25.00 -19.50
CA ASP A 20 -29.65 -24.74 -20.23
C ASP A 20 -28.77 -23.70 -19.51
N PRO A 21 -27.58 -24.06 -18.98
CA PRO A 21 -26.75 -23.15 -18.19
C PRO A 21 -26.35 -21.87 -18.97
N GLY A 22 -26.18 -21.97 -20.28
CA GLY A 22 -25.83 -20.83 -21.13
C GLY A 22 -26.97 -19.83 -21.28
N LYS A 23 -28.21 -20.31 -21.47
CA LYS A 23 -29.42 -19.50 -21.43
C LYS A 23 -29.69 -18.99 -20.02
N ALA A 24 -29.43 -19.77 -18.97
CA ALA A 24 -29.61 -19.33 -17.60
C ALA A 24 -28.70 -18.13 -17.28
N VAL A 25 -27.44 -18.15 -17.75
CA VAL A 25 -26.52 -17.00 -17.64
C VAL A 25 -27.01 -15.80 -18.44
N ARG A 26 -27.51 -15.99 -19.67
CA ARG A 26 -28.05 -14.89 -20.49
C ARG A 26 -29.32 -14.28 -19.90
N THR A 27 -30.24 -15.12 -19.42
CA THR A 27 -31.47 -14.70 -18.73
C THR A 27 -31.12 -14.02 -17.41
N PHE A 28 -30.15 -14.53 -16.66
CA PHE A 28 -29.66 -13.85 -15.46
C PHE A 28 -29.07 -12.47 -15.81
N GLN A 29 -28.27 -12.39 -16.88
CA GLN A 29 -27.73 -11.12 -17.36
C GLN A 29 -28.83 -10.15 -17.81
N SER A 30 -29.89 -10.63 -18.48
CA SER A 30 -31.00 -9.79 -18.93
C SER A 30 -31.98 -9.40 -17.82
N VAL A 31 -32.16 -10.24 -16.80
CA VAL A 31 -33.01 -9.96 -15.64
C VAL A 31 -32.27 -9.11 -14.60
N ASN A 32 -30.94 -9.21 -14.55
CA ASN A 32 -30.10 -8.38 -13.69
C ASN A 32 -29.87 -6.97 -14.24
N ASP A 33 -30.73 -6.50 -15.16
CA ASP A 33 -30.76 -5.15 -15.72
C ASP A 33 -31.32 -4.13 -14.69
N ARG A 34 -30.85 -4.20 -13.45
CA ARG A 34 -31.18 -3.31 -12.31
C ARG A 34 -30.64 -1.88 -12.48
N GLY A 35 -30.19 -1.50 -13.68
CA GLY A 35 -29.48 -0.24 -13.91
C GLY A 35 -28.10 -0.15 -13.24
N VAL A 36 -27.58 -1.26 -12.68
CA VAL A 36 -26.25 -1.33 -12.05
C VAL A 36 -25.43 -2.43 -12.75
N PRO A 37 -24.27 -2.09 -13.34
CA PRO A 37 -23.40 -3.08 -13.98
C PRO A 37 -23.02 -4.21 -13.02
N LEU A 38 -22.96 -5.45 -13.52
CA LEU A 38 -22.40 -6.58 -12.78
C LEU A 38 -21.00 -6.23 -12.26
N LEU A 39 -20.75 -6.58 -10.99
CA LEU A 39 -19.42 -6.49 -10.39
C LEU A 39 -18.44 -7.43 -11.11
N LEU A 40 -17.16 -7.14 -11.01
CA LEU A 40 -16.11 -7.86 -11.74
C LEU A 40 -16.06 -9.33 -11.35
N LEU A 41 -16.14 -9.63 -10.06
CA LEU A 41 -16.09 -11.01 -9.56
C LEU A 41 -17.32 -11.82 -9.99
N ASP A 42 -18.49 -11.18 -10.11
CA ASP A 42 -19.69 -11.83 -10.66
C ASP A 42 -19.53 -12.13 -12.16
N LYS A 43 -18.97 -11.19 -12.93
CA LYS A 43 -18.63 -11.39 -14.35
C LYS A 43 -17.63 -12.54 -14.50
N LEU A 44 -16.58 -12.55 -13.69
CA LEU A 44 -15.53 -13.57 -13.72
C LEU A 44 -16.06 -14.95 -13.34
N LYS A 45 -16.84 -15.05 -12.27
CA LYS A 45 -17.52 -16.29 -11.88
C LYS A 45 -18.36 -16.84 -13.02
N SER A 46 -19.21 -15.98 -13.60
CA SER A 46 -20.11 -16.36 -14.70
C SER A 46 -19.35 -16.81 -15.94
N LEU A 47 -18.26 -16.11 -16.29
CA LEU A 47 -17.38 -16.48 -17.39
C LEU A 47 -16.79 -17.88 -17.19
N LEU A 48 -16.25 -18.17 -16.00
CA LEU A 48 -15.63 -19.47 -15.72
C LEU A 48 -16.66 -20.61 -15.70
N ILE A 49 -17.87 -20.38 -15.16
CA ILE A 49 -18.99 -21.34 -15.22
C ILE A 49 -19.41 -21.61 -16.67
N TYR A 50 -19.47 -20.58 -17.52
CA TYR A 50 -19.76 -20.76 -18.94
C TYR A 50 -18.71 -21.66 -19.61
N TYR A 51 -17.42 -21.38 -19.42
CA TYR A 51 -16.36 -22.20 -20.01
C TYR A 51 -16.34 -23.64 -19.48
N SER A 52 -16.63 -23.82 -18.19
CA SER A 52 -16.80 -25.14 -17.58
C SER A 52 -17.92 -25.93 -18.26
N ASN A 53 -19.12 -25.34 -18.36
CA ASN A 53 -20.28 -26.01 -18.97
C ASN A 53 -20.09 -26.33 -20.46
N THR A 54 -19.60 -25.35 -21.23
CA THR A 54 -19.53 -25.49 -22.70
C THR A 54 -18.39 -26.39 -23.17
N PHE A 55 -17.26 -26.43 -22.45
CA PHE A 55 -16.03 -27.03 -22.96
C PHE A 55 -15.43 -28.13 -22.08
N CYS A 56 -15.96 -28.33 -20.86
CA CYS A 56 -15.55 -29.41 -19.95
C CYS A 56 -16.68 -30.42 -19.73
N ASP A 57 -17.64 -30.51 -20.67
CA ASP A 57 -18.79 -31.43 -20.69
C ASP A 57 -19.62 -31.44 -19.39
N GLY A 58 -19.70 -30.30 -18.70
CA GLY A 58 -20.42 -30.18 -17.44
C GLY A 58 -19.99 -31.21 -16.40
N LYS A 59 -18.72 -31.69 -16.44
CA LYS A 59 -18.18 -32.68 -15.50
C LYS A 59 -18.60 -32.32 -14.08
N ARG A 60 -19.49 -33.14 -13.53
CA ARG A 60 -20.21 -32.92 -12.26
C ARG A 60 -19.18 -32.66 -11.15
N GLY A 61 -18.90 -31.39 -10.88
CA GLY A 61 -17.96 -30.97 -9.85
C GLY A 61 -17.16 -29.70 -10.16
N LEU A 62 -16.87 -29.37 -11.43
CA LEU A 62 -16.10 -28.14 -11.72
C LEU A 62 -16.94 -26.87 -11.46
N ASP A 63 -18.22 -26.88 -11.83
CA ASP A 63 -19.14 -25.78 -11.54
C ASP A 63 -19.33 -25.57 -10.03
N GLN A 64 -19.56 -26.64 -9.29
CA GLN A 64 -19.70 -26.58 -7.83
C GLN A 64 -18.40 -26.07 -7.21
N PHE A 65 -17.25 -26.55 -7.68
CA PHE A 65 -15.94 -26.05 -7.26
C PHE A 65 -15.79 -24.54 -7.47
N ILE A 66 -16.15 -24.02 -8.65
CA ILE A 66 -16.15 -22.58 -8.93
C ILE A 66 -17.10 -21.85 -7.98
N ILE A 67 -18.33 -22.35 -7.81
CA ILE A 67 -19.35 -21.74 -6.94
C ILE A 67 -18.86 -21.63 -5.51
N ASP A 68 -18.30 -22.70 -4.95
CA ASP A 68 -17.83 -22.77 -3.56
C ASP A 68 -16.66 -21.81 -3.35
N HIS A 69 -15.67 -21.81 -4.24
CA HIS A 69 -14.49 -20.95 -4.14
C HIS A 69 -14.84 -19.47 -4.30
N PHE A 70 -15.72 -19.12 -5.25
CA PHE A 70 -16.21 -17.74 -5.34
C PHE A 70 -17.05 -17.36 -4.13
N GLY A 71 -17.83 -18.29 -3.56
CA GLY A 71 -18.52 -18.08 -2.29
C GLY A 71 -17.56 -17.68 -1.16
N GLU A 72 -16.40 -18.31 -1.07
CA GLU A 72 -15.33 -17.93 -0.14
C GLU A 72 -14.70 -16.58 -0.49
N ILE A 73 -14.38 -16.34 -1.77
CA ILE A 73 -13.85 -15.05 -2.25
C ILE A 73 -14.78 -13.90 -1.88
N PHE A 74 -16.09 -14.03 -2.11
CA PHE A 74 -17.06 -12.98 -1.74
C PHE A 74 -17.08 -12.70 -0.24
N LYS A 75 -16.98 -13.74 0.60
CA LYS A 75 -16.85 -13.57 2.07
C LYS A 75 -15.56 -12.83 2.43
N ILE A 76 -14.44 -13.15 1.77
CA ILE A 76 -13.16 -12.47 1.97
C ILE A 76 -13.25 -11.01 1.53
N CYS A 77 -13.80 -10.73 0.34
CA CYS A 77 -14.04 -9.36 -0.14
C CYS A 77 -14.85 -8.53 0.84
N ALA A 78 -15.91 -9.12 1.42
CA ALA A 78 -16.72 -8.43 2.43
C ALA A 78 -15.92 -8.10 3.69
N LYS A 79 -14.98 -8.96 4.11
CA LYS A 79 -14.07 -8.67 5.23
C LYS A 79 -13.05 -7.58 4.87
N ILE A 80 -12.46 -7.63 3.68
CA ILE A 80 -11.54 -6.60 3.17
C ILE A 80 -12.22 -5.23 3.15
N LYS A 81 -13.44 -5.13 2.60
CA LYS A 81 -14.23 -3.89 2.55
C LYS A 81 -14.58 -3.34 3.94
N LYS A 82 -14.65 -4.21 4.96
CA LYS A 82 -14.90 -3.81 6.36
C LYS A 82 -13.61 -3.46 7.13
N SER A 83 -12.43 -3.74 6.57
CA SER A 83 -11.16 -3.43 7.22
C SER A 83 -10.98 -1.92 7.36
N ASN A 84 -10.54 -1.49 8.54
CA ASN A 84 -10.27 -0.08 8.81
C ASN A 84 -9.06 0.46 8.03
N HIS A 85 -8.20 -0.45 7.54
CA HIS A 85 -6.95 -0.09 6.90
C HIS A 85 -7.07 0.02 5.38
N ILE A 86 -8.18 -0.42 4.80
CA ILE A 86 -8.29 -0.55 3.34
C ILE A 86 -8.21 0.79 2.60
N SER A 87 -8.78 1.85 3.16
CA SER A 87 -8.67 3.21 2.59
C SER A 87 -7.24 3.73 2.60
N SER A 88 -6.43 3.29 3.58
CA SER A 88 -5.03 3.69 3.73
C SER A 88 -4.11 2.88 2.81
N VAL A 89 -4.40 1.59 2.62
CA VAL A 89 -3.59 0.64 1.83
C VAL A 89 -3.94 0.67 0.35
N GLY A 90 -5.23 0.72 0.02
CA GLY A 90 -5.74 0.68 -1.36
C GLY A 90 -6.16 2.04 -1.93
N GLY A 91 -6.28 3.06 -1.08
CA GLY A 91 -6.81 4.37 -1.47
C GLY A 91 -8.34 4.44 -1.40
N SER A 92 -8.89 5.64 -1.61
CA SER A 92 -10.33 5.92 -1.48
C SER A 92 -11.20 5.26 -2.55
N LYS A 93 -10.60 4.89 -3.69
CA LYS A 93 -11.28 4.24 -4.83
C LYS A 93 -11.01 2.73 -4.91
N PHE A 94 -10.44 2.14 -3.86
CA PHE A 94 -10.06 0.74 -3.87
C PHE A 94 -11.27 -0.18 -4.07
N ASP A 95 -11.14 -1.14 -4.99
CA ASP A 95 -12.17 -2.15 -5.22
C ASP A 95 -11.60 -3.55 -5.53
N GLU A 96 -12.49 -4.50 -5.84
CA GLU A 96 -12.11 -5.87 -6.22
C GLU A 96 -11.33 -5.95 -7.56
N GLY A 97 -11.46 -4.93 -8.41
CA GLY A 97 -10.67 -4.77 -9.61
C GLY A 97 -9.19 -4.53 -9.34
N ASP A 98 -8.86 -3.81 -8.26
CA ASP A 98 -7.47 -3.65 -7.85
C ASP A 98 -6.81 -4.98 -7.49
N ILE A 99 -7.46 -5.77 -6.62
CA ILE A 99 -6.94 -7.09 -6.23
C ILE A 99 -6.86 -8.01 -7.44
N PHE A 100 -7.88 -8.00 -8.31
CA PHE A 100 -7.87 -8.77 -9.54
C PHE A 100 -6.67 -8.43 -10.44
N ARG A 101 -6.33 -7.14 -10.60
CA ARG A 101 -5.17 -6.72 -11.39
C ARG A 101 -3.86 -7.15 -10.76
N TYR A 102 -3.73 -7.05 -9.43
CA TYR A 102 -2.52 -7.55 -8.74
C TYR A 102 -2.36 -9.05 -8.93
N HIS A 103 -3.43 -9.82 -8.78
CA HIS A 103 -3.44 -11.26 -9.03
C HIS A 103 -3.06 -11.60 -10.48
N ALA A 104 -3.68 -10.94 -11.46
CA ALA A 104 -3.38 -11.13 -12.89
C ALA A 104 -1.91 -10.83 -13.23
N GLY A 105 -1.27 -9.95 -12.45
CA GLY A 105 0.14 -9.61 -12.53
C GLY A 105 1.07 -10.41 -11.63
N SER A 106 0.62 -11.48 -10.97
CA SER A 106 1.40 -12.12 -9.90
C SER A 106 1.96 -13.50 -10.26
N GLN A 107 1.45 -14.15 -11.29
CA GLN A 107 1.88 -15.50 -11.66
C GLN A 107 1.55 -15.82 -13.14
N ARG A 108 2.23 -16.83 -13.67
CA ARG A 108 1.92 -17.46 -14.96
C ARG A 108 1.09 -18.71 -14.71
N PHE A 109 0.03 -18.89 -15.48
CA PHE A 109 -0.80 -20.08 -15.43
C PHE A 109 -0.51 -20.97 -16.64
N ASP A 110 -0.68 -22.28 -16.48
CA ASP A 110 -0.43 -23.22 -17.57
C ASP A 110 -1.31 -22.88 -18.79
N GLY A 111 -0.66 -22.62 -19.92
CA GLY A 111 -1.34 -22.26 -21.17
C GLY A 111 -1.71 -20.79 -21.32
N ILE A 112 -1.39 -19.93 -20.33
CA ILE A 112 -1.59 -18.47 -20.41
C ILE A 112 -0.30 -17.74 -20.03
N GLU A 113 0.20 -16.92 -20.96
CA GLU A 113 1.25 -15.94 -20.66
C GLU A 113 0.78 -14.87 -19.66
N PHE A 114 1.73 -14.17 -19.06
CA PHE A 114 1.49 -13.17 -18.02
C PHE A 114 0.37 -12.16 -18.40
N LEU A 115 -0.69 -12.11 -17.57
CA LEU A 115 -1.92 -11.39 -17.90
C LEU A 115 -1.81 -9.90 -17.60
N GLY A 116 -1.22 -9.53 -16.47
CA GLY A 116 -1.21 -8.14 -16.05
C GLY A 116 -0.15 -7.27 -16.76
N HIS A 117 -0.37 -5.96 -16.70
CA HIS A 117 0.59 -4.93 -17.13
C HIS A 117 0.46 -3.73 -16.19
N TYR A 118 1.54 -2.96 -16.00
CA TYR A 118 1.50 -1.82 -15.09
C TYR A 118 0.55 -0.72 -15.58
N GLU A 119 0.20 -0.64 -16.86
CA GLU A 119 -0.83 0.30 -17.35
C GLU A 119 -2.20 -0.34 -17.55
N ALA A 120 -2.36 -1.64 -17.29
CA ALA A 120 -3.63 -2.31 -17.54
C ALA A 120 -4.74 -1.80 -16.60
N SER A 121 -5.89 -1.51 -17.19
CA SER A 121 -7.14 -1.28 -16.49
C SER A 121 -7.77 -2.62 -16.10
N THR A 122 -8.77 -2.57 -15.23
CA THR A 122 -9.53 -3.76 -14.83
C THR A 122 -10.20 -4.39 -16.05
N ASP A 123 -10.84 -3.56 -16.89
CA ASP A 123 -11.53 -4.01 -18.10
C ASP A 123 -10.56 -4.62 -19.13
N SER A 124 -9.41 -3.98 -19.38
CA SER A 124 -8.44 -4.53 -20.34
C SER A 124 -7.81 -5.83 -19.84
N THR A 125 -7.60 -5.95 -18.52
CA THR A 125 -7.13 -7.20 -17.90
C THR A 125 -8.18 -8.31 -18.03
N TYR A 126 -9.45 -7.99 -17.79
CA TYR A 126 -10.55 -8.93 -17.90
C TYR A 126 -10.74 -9.42 -19.36
N GLU A 127 -10.75 -8.51 -20.33
CA GLU A 127 -10.87 -8.88 -21.75
C GLU A 127 -9.66 -9.68 -22.23
N LYS A 128 -8.45 -9.40 -21.73
CA LYS A 128 -7.27 -10.22 -22.02
C LYS A 128 -7.42 -11.65 -21.48
N LEU A 129 -7.92 -11.82 -20.25
CA LEU A 129 -8.22 -13.14 -19.70
C LEU A 129 -9.25 -13.88 -20.56
N LYS A 130 -10.34 -13.21 -20.92
CA LYS A 130 -11.40 -13.77 -21.76
C LYS A 130 -10.90 -14.21 -23.14
N ASN A 131 -9.98 -13.46 -23.75
CA ASN A 131 -9.35 -13.85 -25.01
C ASN A 131 -8.42 -15.05 -24.83
N LYS A 132 -7.60 -15.06 -23.77
CA LYS A 132 -6.72 -16.19 -23.47
C LYS A 132 -7.47 -17.48 -23.14
N LEU A 133 -8.62 -17.40 -22.51
CA LEU A 133 -9.51 -18.57 -22.29
C LEU A 133 -9.93 -19.25 -23.60
N LYS A 134 -10.10 -18.49 -24.70
CA LYS A 134 -10.42 -19.06 -26.03
C LYS A 134 -9.25 -19.82 -26.65
N GLU A 135 -8.02 -19.44 -26.29
CA GLU A 135 -6.78 -20.02 -26.82
C GLU A 135 -6.37 -21.30 -26.07
N ILE A 136 -6.88 -21.52 -24.86
CA ILE A 136 -6.55 -22.71 -24.08
C ILE A 136 -7.16 -23.95 -24.75
N ARG A 137 -6.32 -24.96 -24.98
CA ARG A 137 -6.76 -26.27 -25.47
C ARG A 137 -7.80 -26.85 -24.50
N LYS A 138 -8.91 -27.37 -25.02
CA LYS A 138 -9.99 -27.99 -24.22
C LYS A 138 -9.47 -28.98 -23.16
N SER A 139 -8.47 -29.79 -23.50
CA SER A 139 -7.86 -30.77 -22.60
C SER A 139 -7.13 -30.16 -21.38
N LYS A 140 -6.74 -28.89 -21.43
CA LYS A 140 -6.07 -28.16 -20.33
C LYS A 140 -6.99 -27.16 -19.62
N LEU A 141 -8.21 -26.96 -20.13
CA LEU A 141 -9.10 -25.93 -19.61
C LEU A 141 -9.56 -26.23 -18.18
N GLU A 142 -9.90 -27.49 -17.87
CA GLU A 142 -10.28 -27.89 -16.51
C GLU A 142 -9.16 -27.62 -15.50
N SER A 143 -7.93 -28.07 -15.80
CA SER A 143 -6.77 -27.84 -14.92
C SER A 143 -6.45 -26.36 -14.77
N PHE A 144 -6.59 -25.59 -15.85
CA PHE A 144 -6.43 -24.14 -15.80
C PHE A 144 -7.45 -23.49 -14.87
N ILE A 145 -8.75 -23.78 -15.04
CA ILE A 145 -9.82 -23.19 -14.22
C ILE A 145 -9.61 -23.53 -12.74
N ARG A 146 -9.31 -24.79 -12.42
CA ARG A 146 -9.06 -25.21 -11.03
C ARG A 146 -7.88 -24.47 -10.41
N SER A 147 -6.76 -24.37 -11.14
CA SER A 147 -5.57 -23.66 -10.69
C SER A 147 -5.83 -22.17 -10.50
N TYR A 148 -6.44 -21.52 -11.49
CA TYR A 148 -6.76 -20.10 -11.48
C TYR A 148 -7.70 -19.72 -10.34
N VAL A 149 -8.79 -20.47 -10.13
CA VAL A 149 -9.77 -20.17 -9.08
C VAL A 149 -9.19 -20.42 -7.68
N SER A 150 -8.40 -21.47 -7.50
CA SER A 150 -7.71 -21.73 -6.24
C SER A 150 -6.71 -20.61 -5.90
N ASP A 151 -5.89 -20.22 -6.88
CA ASP A 151 -4.88 -19.18 -6.71
C ASP A 151 -5.51 -17.82 -6.44
N LEU A 152 -6.59 -17.47 -7.17
CA LEU A 152 -7.36 -16.24 -6.93
C LEU A 152 -7.87 -16.20 -5.49
N LYS A 153 -8.44 -17.30 -4.99
CA LYS A 153 -8.89 -17.39 -3.61
C LYS A 153 -7.74 -17.15 -2.62
N ASN A 154 -6.62 -17.85 -2.81
CA ASN A 154 -5.45 -17.72 -1.95
C ASN A 154 -4.89 -16.30 -1.97
N PHE A 155 -4.94 -15.62 -3.12
CA PHE A 155 -4.52 -14.24 -3.27
C PHE A 155 -5.39 -13.27 -2.47
N TYR A 156 -6.71 -13.41 -2.56
CA TYR A 156 -7.64 -12.63 -1.75
C TYR A 156 -7.45 -12.89 -0.25
N GLN A 157 -7.25 -14.16 0.14
CA GLN A 157 -7.02 -14.51 1.54
C GLN A 157 -5.71 -13.90 2.06
N ALA A 158 -4.60 -14.04 1.32
CA ALA A 158 -3.32 -13.45 1.69
C ALA A 158 -3.39 -11.91 1.77
N PHE A 159 -4.16 -11.27 0.89
CA PHE A 159 -4.41 -9.82 1.00
C PHE A 159 -5.14 -9.45 2.29
N LEU A 160 -6.18 -10.19 2.67
CA LEU A 160 -6.89 -9.99 3.93
C LEU A 160 -5.97 -10.22 5.15
N ASP A 161 -5.13 -11.26 5.10
CA ASP A 161 -4.18 -11.57 6.16
C ASP A 161 -3.16 -10.43 6.33
N LEU A 162 -2.70 -9.83 5.22
CA LEU A 162 -1.79 -8.68 5.27
C LEU A 162 -2.45 -7.46 5.94
N LEU A 163 -3.73 -7.20 5.63
CA LEU A 163 -4.47 -6.13 6.29
C LEU A 163 -4.64 -6.40 7.79
N SER A 164 -4.80 -7.66 8.18
CA SER A 164 -4.97 -8.05 9.59
C SER A 164 -3.65 -7.94 10.36
N GLU A 165 -2.52 -8.15 9.69
CA GLU A 165 -1.18 -8.01 10.27
C GLU A 165 -0.80 -6.58 10.61
N ILE A 166 -1.44 -5.58 10.01
CA ILE A 166 -1.25 -4.17 10.38
C ILE A 166 -1.52 -3.94 11.87
N ASP A 167 -2.49 -4.64 12.44
CA ASP A 167 -2.85 -4.50 13.86
C ASP A 167 -2.01 -5.36 14.81
N THR A 168 -1.10 -6.19 14.30
CA THR A 168 -0.37 -7.19 15.11
C THR A 168 1.13 -7.21 14.88
N ASN A 169 1.62 -6.65 13.77
CA ASN A 169 3.04 -6.56 13.44
C ASN A 169 3.46 -5.09 13.25
N PRO A 170 4.45 -4.59 14.04
CA PRO A 170 4.89 -3.20 13.97
C PRO A 170 5.57 -2.85 12.64
N THR A 171 6.28 -3.78 12.01
CA THR A 171 6.87 -3.59 10.67
C THR A 171 5.78 -3.44 9.62
N THR A 172 4.78 -4.33 9.60
CA THR A 172 3.63 -4.24 8.69
C THR A 172 2.88 -2.93 8.88
N LEU A 173 2.64 -2.50 10.13
CA LEU A 173 2.03 -1.19 10.42
C LEU A 173 2.84 -0.05 9.80
N LYS A 174 4.15 0.01 10.06
CA LYS A 174 5.01 1.08 9.54
C LYS A 174 5.05 1.10 8.01
N VAL A 175 5.19 -0.06 7.36
CA VAL A 175 5.27 -0.14 5.90
C VAL A 175 3.93 0.16 5.22
N MET A 176 2.82 -0.37 5.75
CA MET A 176 1.52 -0.28 5.08
C MET A 176 0.75 1.00 5.42
N LEU A 177 0.84 1.51 6.66
CA LEU A 177 0.08 2.68 7.10
C LEU A 177 0.90 3.98 7.15
N ILE A 178 2.15 3.92 7.63
CA ILE A 178 2.98 5.13 7.76
C ILE A 178 3.65 5.44 6.43
N ASN A 179 4.36 4.47 5.84
CA ASN A 179 4.97 4.67 4.53
C ASN A 179 3.90 4.71 3.44
N LYS A 180 2.86 3.87 3.51
CA LYS A 180 1.87 3.68 2.43
C LYS A 180 2.58 3.28 1.13
N ILE A 181 3.09 2.06 1.11
CA ILE A 181 3.79 1.51 -0.05
C ILE A 181 2.92 1.56 -1.31
N ASN A 182 3.56 1.81 -2.47
CA ASN A 182 2.86 1.87 -3.74
C ASN A 182 2.18 0.52 -4.09
N PRO A 183 0.88 0.50 -4.46
CA PRO A 183 0.17 -0.74 -4.79
C PRO A 183 0.76 -1.52 -5.97
N ARG A 184 1.65 -0.91 -6.77
CA ARG A 184 2.40 -1.60 -7.83
C ARG A 184 3.22 -2.79 -7.34
N PHE A 185 3.59 -2.82 -6.07
CA PHE A 185 4.32 -3.93 -5.47
C PHE A 185 3.42 -5.11 -5.05
N PHE A 186 2.10 -4.94 -5.01
CA PHE A 186 1.20 -5.93 -4.40
C PHE A 186 1.14 -7.25 -5.16
N ASN A 187 1.44 -7.26 -6.46
CA ASN A 187 1.56 -8.51 -7.19
C ASN A 187 2.68 -9.41 -6.62
N SER A 188 3.82 -8.82 -6.28
CA SER A 188 4.99 -9.52 -5.75
C SER A 188 4.88 -9.73 -4.23
N LEU A 189 4.41 -8.72 -3.50
CA LEU A 189 4.26 -8.77 -2.05
C LEU A 189 3.25 -9.84 -1.62
N ILE A 190 2.07 -9.87 -2.25
CA ILE A 190 1.06 -10.89 -1.94
C ILE A 190 1.52 -12.28 -2.40
N ARG A 191 2.24 -12.38 -3.52
CA ARG A 191 2.79 -13.66 -3.97
C ARG A 191 3.78 -14.26 -2.96
N LEU A 192 4.69 -13.44 -2.41
CA LEU A 192 5.56 -13.87 -1.32
C LEU A 192 4.75 -14.33 -0.11
N LYS A 193 3.67 -13.62 0.22
CA LYS A 193 2.81 -13.97 1.36
C LYS A 193 2.11 -15.30 1.17
N ILE A 194 1.53 -15.57 -0.01
CA ILE A 194 0.94 -16.87 -0.37
C ILE A 194 1.97 -18.00 -0.16
N ASN A 195 3.23 -17.73 -0.49
CA ASN A 195 4.32 -18.71 -0.38
C ASN A 195 4.99 -18.74 1.00
N ASN A 196 4.49 -18.00 2.00
CA ASN A 196 5.08 -17.87 3.34
C ASN A 196 6.53 -17.35 3.34
N GLU A 197 6.88 -16.50 2.36
CA GLU A 197 8.22 -15.95 2.17
C GLU A 197 8.32 -14.45 2.52
N LEU A 198 7.19 -13.80 2.86
CA LEU A 198 7.14 -12.39 3.24
C LEU A 198 7.44 -12.22 4.73
N ASP A 199 8.68 -11.85 5.04
CA ASP A 199 9.13 -11.49 6.39
C ASP A 199 9.37 -9.98 6.55
N ASP A 200 9.63 -9.55 7.78
CA ASP A 200 9.89 -8.16 8.14
C ASP A 200 11.06 -7.54 7.37
N GLU A 201 12.12 -8.31 7.11
CA GLU A 201 13.27 -7.87 6.33
C GLU A 201 12.86 -7.54 4.90
N THR A 202 12.07 -8.42 4.28
CA THR A 202 11.58 -8.23 2.91
C THR A 202 10.58 -7.09 2.83
N LEU A 203 9.69 -6.94 3.81
CA LEU A 203 8.77 -5.79 3.91
C LEU A 203 9.53 -4.46 4.00
N LYS A 204 10.58 -4.40 4.82
CA LYS A 204 11.44 -3.21 4.91
C LYS A 204 12.15 -2.93 3.60
N LEU A 205 12.63 -3.96 2.89
CA LEU A 205 13.25 -3.80 1.58
C LEU A 205 12.27 -3.20 0.57
N PHE A 206 11.03 -3.70 0.53
CA PHE A 206 9.95 -3.12 -0.28
C PHE A 206 9.71 -1.64 0.04
N ALA A 207 9.68 -1.25 1.31
CA ALA A 207 9.53 0.14 1.71
C ALA A 207 10.71 1.02 1.26
N LYS A 208 11.94 0.52 1.37
CA LYS A 208 13.14 1.22 0.87
C LYS A 208 13.11 1.38 -0.65
N THR A 209 12.75 0.32 -1.37
CA THR A 209 12.60 0.34 -2.83
C THR A 209 11.51 1.31 -3.25
N ASP A 210 10.37 1.34 -2.55
CA ASP A 210 9.29 2.30 -2.78
C ASP A 210 9.74 3.76 -2.59
N ILE A 211 10.52 4.02 -1.54
CA ILE A 211 11.06 5.37 -1.28
C ILE A 211 11.97 5.82 -2.42
N VAL A 212 12.87 4.94 -2.89
CA VAL A 212 13.77 5.26 -4.00
C VAL A 212 12.98 5.45 -5.30
N LEU A 213 12.12 4.49 -5.67
CA LEU A 213 11.43 4.43 -6.96
C LEU A 213 10.20 5.34 -7.11
N PHE A 214 9.64 5.89 -6.01
CA PHE A 214 8.42 6.69 -6.10
C PHE A 214 8.44 7.97 -5.28
N LYS A 215 9.20 8.04 -4.20
CA LYS A 215 9.10 9.16 -3.24
C LYS A 215 10.29 10.09 -3.24
N SER A 216 11.42 9.65 -3.78
CA SER A 216 12.67 10.41 -3.75
C SER A 216 13.28 10.66 -5.13
N THR A 217 12.95 9.84 -6.13
CA THR A 217 13.49 9.98 -7.48
C THR A 217 12.38 10.06 -8.54
N ARG A 218 12.47 9.28 -9.62
CA ARG A 218 11.53 9.25 -10.75
C ARG A 218 10.45 8.22 -10.50
N ASP A 219 9.22 8.48 -10.94
CA ASP A 219 8.07 7.56 -10.83
C ASP A 219 8.26 6.31 -11.72
N MET A 220 8.93 5.26 -11.19
CA MET A 220 9.33 4.07 -11.96
C MET A 220 8.29 2.93 -11.88
N LYS A 221 7.08 3.18 -12.38
CA LYS A 221 5.94 2.25 -12.33
C LYS A 221 6.24 0.85 -12.91
N SER A 222 6.90 0.82 -14.07
CA SER A 222 7.22 -0.42 -14.78
C SER A 222 8.18 -1.29 -13.98
N VAL A 223 9.22 -0.69 -13.38
CA VAL A 223 10.24 -1.40 -12.59
C VAL A 223 9.59 -2.10 -11.40
N ALA A 224 8.84 -1.36 -10.58
CA ALA A 224 8.18 -1.93 -9.39
C ALA A 224 7.24 -3.09 -9.73
N TYR A 225 6.45 -2.94 -10.80
CA TYR A 225 5.51 -3.97 -11.22
C TYR A 225 6.20 -5.22 -11.78
N ASN A 226 7.33 -5.05 -12.49
CA ASN A 226 8.06 -6.14 -13.14
C ASN A 226 8.99 -6.93 -12.21
N LEU A 227 9.15 -6.50 -10.95
CA LEU A 227 9.87 -7.25 -9.91
C LEU A 227 9.38 -8.70 -9.77
N ILE A 228 8.09 -8.94 -10.03
CA ILE A 228 7.51 -10.29 -10.03
C ILE A 228 8.22 -11.23 -11.01
N ASN A 229 8.75 -10.73 -12.13
CA ASN A 229 9.46 -11.58 -13.09
C ASN A 229 10.76 -12.13 -12.52
N ALA A 230 11.48 -11.32 -11.73
CA ALA A 230 12.67 -11.76 -11.03
C ALA A 230 12.32 -12.80 -9.96
N TYR A 231 11.22 -12.60 -9.24
CA TYR A 231 10.68 -13.56 -8.29
C TYR A 231 10.31 -14.89 -8.96
N LEU A 232 9.53 -14.88 -10.05
CA LEU A 232 9.12 -16.09 -10.76
C LEU A 232 10.31 -16.85 -11.37
N LYS A 233 11.43 -16.17 -11.66
CA LYS A 233 12.63 -16.80 -12.25
C LYS A 233 13.58 -17.39 -11.21
N LYS A 234 13.76 -16.73 -10.07
CA LYS A 234 14.83 -17.04 -9.09
C LYS A 234 14.36 -16.99 -7.62
N GLY A 235 13.05 -16.99 -7.38
CA GLY A 235 12.43 -16.89 -6.06
C GLY A 235 12.76 -15.58 -5.34
N LYS A 236 12.61 -15.61 -4.00
CA LYS A 236 12.90 -14.47 -3.11
C LYS A 236 14.30 -13.88 -3.32
N LYS A 237 15.31 -14.72 -3.56
CA LYS A 237 16.69 -14.26 -3.85
C LYS A 237 16.75 -13.42 -5.13
N GLY A 238 16.08 -13.88 -6.19
CA GLY A 238 15.96 -13.14 -7.44
C GLY A 238 15.32 -11.77 -7.27
N LEU A 239 14.21 -11.72 -6.53
CA LEU A 239 13.50 -10.49 -6.22
C LEU A 239 14.39 -9.49 -5.48
N LYS A 240 15.07 -9.93 -4.40
CA LYS A 240 15.98 -9.08 -3.62
C LYS A 240 17.11 -8.53 -4.50
N SER A 241 17.73 -9.37 -5.32
CA SER A 241 18.79 -8.94 -6.24
C SER A 241 18.29 -7.90 -7.25
N GLU A 242 17.08 -8.08 -7.79
CA GLU A 242 16.51 -7.10 -8.74
C GLU A 242 16.24 -5.76 -8.06
N MET A 243 15.66 -5.75 -6.86
CA MET A 243 15.46 -4.51 -6.09
C MET A 243 16.77 -3.75 -5.85
N ILE A 244 17.85 -4.47 -5.51
CA ILE A 244 19.18 -3.88 -5.31
C ILE A 244 19.70 -3.25 -6.60
N VAL A 245 19.66 -3.99 -7.72
CA VAL A 245 20.14 -3.50 -9.02
C VAL A 245 19.40 -2.23 -9.46
N GLN A 246 18.08 -2.21 -9.29
CA GLN A 246 17.23 -1.09 -9.70
C GLN A 246 17.43 0.16 -8.82
N CYS A 247 17.80 0.00 -7.55
CA CYS A 247 17.94 1.13 -6.62
C CYS A 247 19.38 1.63 -6.44
N ARG A 248 20.41 0.83 -6.79
CA ARG A 248 21.83 1.11 -6.46
C ARG A 248 22.30 2.50 -6.87
N ASN A 249 21.96 2.95 -8.08
CA ASN A 249 22.44 4.23 -8.60
C ASN A 249 21.66 5.45 -8.08
N ASP A 250 20.54 5.20 -7.40
CA ASP A 250 19.59 6.23 -6.98
C ASP A 250 19.64 6.52 -5.47
N ILE A 251 20.50 5.82 -4.71
CA ILE A 251 20.63 5.99 -3.25
C ILE A 251 21.08 7.39 -2.88
N GLU A 252 22.17 7.87 -3.48
CA GLU A 252 22.72 9.20 -3.19
C GLU A 252 21.76 10.34 -3.56
N PRO A 253 21.17 10.39 -4.78
CA PRO A 253 20.19 11.41 -5.11
C PRO A 253 18.91 11.29 -4.26
N ALA A 254 18.45 10.08 -3.95
CA ALA A 254 17.32 9.89 -3.04
C ALA A 254 17.62 10.45 -1.65
N SER A 255 18.80 10.18 -1.10
CA SER A 255 19.22 10.66 0.22
C SER A 255 19.31 12.18 0.27
N LEU A 256 19.85 12.80 -0.79
CA LEU A 256 19.89 14.25 -0.92
C LEU A 256 18.48 14.86 -0.99
N ASN A 257 17.58 14.26 -1.77
CA ASN A 257 16.21 14.71 -1.91
C ASN A 257 15.42 14.59 -0.61
N LEU A 258 15.58 13.48 0.13
CA LEU A 258 14.93 13.25 1.41
C LEU A 258 15.33 14.27 2.49
N VAL A 259 16.55 14.81 2.41
CA VAL A 259 17.02 15.85 3.33
C VAL A 259 16.58 17.24 2.88
N LYS A 260 16.77 17.59 1.59
CA LYS A 260 16.47 18.92 1.06
C LYS A 260 14.98 19.22 0.93
N ASN A 261 14.20 18.24 0.50
CA ASN A 261 12.77 18.37 0.21
C ASN A 261 11.91 17.62 1.25
N ALA A 262 12.38 17.57 2.50
CA ALA A 262 11.77 16.78 3.56
C ALA A 262 10.32 17.19 3.85
N PHE A 263 10.02 18.50 3.82
CA PHE A 263 8.67 19.02 4.05
C PHE A 263 7.66 18.47 3.03
N ASN A 264 8.04 18.43 1.75
CA ASN A 264 7.20 17.92 0.66
C ASN A 264 7.25 16.39 0.52
N SER A 265 8.11 15.70 1.27
CA SER A 265 8.25 14.25 1.18
C SER A 265 7.06 13.53 1.81
N SER A 266 6.48 12.60 1.05
CA SER A 266 5.40 11.72 1.51
C SER A 266 5.88 10.59 2.43
N CYS A 267 7.19 10.30 2.47
CA CYS A 267 7.76 9.28 3.36
C CYS A 267 8.48 9.85 4.59
N PHE A 268 8.46 11.18 4.79
CA PHE A 268 9.14 11.83 5.92
C PHE A 268 8.87 11.12 7.25
N HIS A 269 7.60 10.87 7.58
CA HIS A 269 7.24 10.22 8.85
C HIS A 269 7.85 8.83 8.95
N TYR A 270 7.73 7.99 7.92
CA TYR A 270 8.31 6.65 7.95
C TYR A 270 9.83 6.69 8.19
N VAL A 271 10.55 7.54 7.46
CA VAL A 271 12.00 7.67 7.62
C VAL A 271 12.36 8.24 9.00
N PHE A 272 11.59 9.20 9.50
CA PHE A 272 11.73 9.74 10.86
C PHE A 272 11.56 8.66 11.93
N PHE A 273 10.53 7.80 11.82
CA PHE A 273 10.31 6.70 12.76
C PHE A 273 11.42 5.64 12.66
N GLU A 274 11.88 5.30 11.45
CA GLU A 274 12.96 4.35 11.26
C GLU A 274 14.31 4.86 11.78
N LYS A 275 14.55 6.18 11.84
CA LYS A 275 15.77 6.74 12.42
C LYS A 275 15.67 6.97 13.93
N ASN A 276 14.59 7.61 14.36
CA ASN A 276 14.53 8.24 15.69
C ASN A 276 13.65 7.47 16.68
N CYS A 277 12.93 6.43 16.24
CA CYS A 277 11.89 5.77 17.02
C CYS A 277 11.87 4.24 16.78
N GLN A 278 13.04 3.64 16.61
CA GLN A 278 13.15 2.20 16.34
C GLN A 278 12.63 1.34 17.50
N GLU A 279 12.73 1.87 18.71
CA GLU A 279 12.31 1.26 19.96
C GLU A 279 10.79 1.28 20.19
N MET A 280 10.03 2.04 19.39
CA MET A 280 8.58 2.11 19.55
C MET A 280 7.93 0.76 19.21
N GLY A 281 7.26 0.20 20.21
CA GLY A 281 6.51 -1.04 20.06
C GLY A 281 5.18 -0.82 19.34
N LEU A 282 4.50 -1.91 19.01
CA LEU A 282 3.18 -1.87 18.39
C LEU A 282 2.16 -1.05 19.21
N ALA A 283 2.21 -1.15 20.54
CA ALA A 283 1.33 -0.41 21.43
C ALA A 283 1.52 1.11 21.28
N ASP A 284 2.76 1.58 21.21
CA ASP A 284 3.07 3.00 21.04
C ASP A 284 2.65 3.49 19.65
N LEU A 285 2.96 2.70 18.61
CA LEU A 285 2.56 3.03 17.23
C LEU A 285 1.04 3.13 17.06
N LYS A 286 0.26 2.30 17.77
CA LYS A 286 -1.21 2.36 17.73
C LYS A 286 -1.77 3.65 18.33
N LYS A 287 -1.10 4.24 19.32
CA LYS A 287 -1.53 5.53 19.90
C LYS A 287 -1.45 6.67 18.89
N LEU A 288 -0.57 6.56 17.89
CA LEU A 288 -0.39 7.56 16.83
C LEU A 288 -1.49 7.55 15.76
N ILE A 289 -2.48 6.66 15.89
CA ILE A 289 -3.57 6.45 14.93
C ILE A 289 -4.92 6.68 15.62
N PRO A 290 -5.22 7.92 16.09
CA PRO A 290 -6.51 8.24 16.67
C PRO A 290 -7.58 8.12 15.57
N GLY A 291 -8.54 7.20 15.72
CA GLY A 291 -9.66 7.10 14.79
C GLY A 291 -9.32 6.47 13.42
N LYS A 292 -8.44 5.47 13.39
CA LYS A 292 -8.12 4.61 12.22
C LYS A 292 -7.28 5.26 11.12
N GLN A 293 -6.82 6.50 11.30
CA GLN A 293 -5.91 7.15 10.36
C GLN A 293 -4.68 7.69 11.07
N PHE A 294 -3.54 7.60 10.38
CA PHE A 294 -2.29 8.18 10.83
C PHE A 294 -2.40 9.71 10.77
N SER A 295 -2.29 10.37 11.93
CA SER A 295 -2.62 11.80 12.09
C SER A 295 -1.41 12.67 12.44
N GLN A 296 -0.21 12.23 12.07
CA GLN A 296 1.01 13.00 12.30
C GLN A 296 1.16 14.07 11.21
N GLU A 297 1.66 15.23 11.60
CA GLU A 297 1.99 16.36 10.73
C GLU A 297 3.48 16.69 10.85
N LYS A 298 4.01 17.44 9.89
CA LYS A 298 5.40 17.87 9.88
C LYS A 298 5.47 19.21 10.58
N GLU A 299 6.13 19.23 11.72
CA GLU A 299 6.33 20.43 12.52
C GLU A 299 7.69 21.05 12.21
N HIS A 300 7.72 22.34 11.92
CA HIS A 300 8.93 23.14 11.83
C HIS A 300 9.44 23.48 13.23
N ILE A 301 10.67 23.13 13.58
CA ILE A 301 11.25 23.49 14.89
C ILE A 301 11.42 25.01 14.96
N ILE A 302 12.13 25.58 14.00
CA ILE A 302 12.20 27.04 13.79
C ILE A 302 10.88 27.47 13.13
N PRO A 303 10.13 28.42 13.72
CA PRO A 303 8.86 28.92 13.19
C PRO A 303 8.95 29.46 11.77
N ILE A 304 7.94 29.17 10.94
CA ILE A 304 7.91 29.59 9.54
C ILE A 304 7.52 31.06 9.40
N ASN A 305 6.72 31.59 10.32
CA ASN A 305 6.36 33.01 10.36
C ASN A 305 7.57 33.96 10.48
N LEU A 306 8.75 33.50 10.89
CA LEU A 306 9.99 34.30 10.84
C LEU A 306 10.37 34.72 9.41
N LEU A 307 9.88 34.02 8.39
CA LEU A 307 10.01 34.45 7.00
C LEU A 307 8.97 35.51 6.62
N GLU A 308 7.87 35.64 7.34
CA GLU A 308 6.82 36.62 7.07
C GLU A 308 7.03 37.92 7.85
N LEU A 309 7.45 37.78 9.10
CA LEU A 309 7.82 38.86 9.99
C LEU A 309 9.20 39.37 9.56
N ASP A 310 9.31 40.66 9.27
CA ASP A 310 10.57 41.32 8.93
C ASP A 310 11.47 41.46 10.18
N ASN A 311 11.84 40.33 10.79
CA ASN A 311 12.49 40.23 12.09
C ASN A 311 13.91 39.65 11.95
N GLU A 312 14.78 40.39 11.24
CA GLU A 312 16.17 40.02 11.02
C GLU A 312 16.94 39.75 12.32
N ILE A 313 16.56 40.41 13.43
CA ILE A 313 17.20 40.25 14.73
C ILE A 313 17.03 38.82 15.26
N GLU A 314 15.84 38.24 15.16
CA GLU A 314 15.60 36.85 15.60
C GLU A 314 16.27 35.83 14.68
N ILE A 315 16.25 36.08 13.37
CA ILE A 315 16.94 35.26 12.36
C ILE A 315 18.45 35.20 12.68
N GLN A 316 19.07 36.35 12.97
CA GLN A 316 20.48 36.44 13.35
C GLN A 316 20.78 35.79 14.70
N LYS A 317 19.88 35.90 15.69
CA LYS A 317 20.03 35.20 16.98
C LYS A 317 20.05 33.67 16.82
N LEU A 318 19.33 33.14 15.83
CA LEU A 318 19.35 31.72 15.46
C LEU A 318 20.57 31.33 14.61
N GLY A 319 21.45 32.30 14.28
CA GLY A 319 22.69 32.09 13.56
C GLY A 319 22.57 32.10 12.03
N PHE A 320 21.47 32.61 11.48
CA PHE A 320 21.31 32.83 10.04
C PHE A 320 21.79 34.23 9.65
N GLU A 321 22.30 34.35 8.42
CA GLU A 321 22.83 35.62 7.90
C GLU A 321 21.70 36.61 7.61
N ASP A 322 20.67 36.12 6.93
CA ASP A 322 19.49 36.87 6.53
C ASP A 322 18.28 35.94 6.32
N LYS A 323 17.16 36.54 5.91
CA LYS A 323 15.93 35.81 5.57
C LYS A 323 16.12 34.79 4.46
N LYS A 324 16.98 35.08 3.47
CA LYS A 324 17.21 34.18 2.33
C LYS A 324 17.97 32.93 2.76
N ASP A 325 18.93 33.10 3.65
CA ASP A 325 19.67 32.02 4.29
C ASP A 325 18.71 31.12 5.09
N LEU A 326 17.81 31.67 5.91
CA LEU A 326 16.78 30.87 6.61
C LEU A 326 15.87 30.10 5.63
N GLU A 327 15.38 30.76 4.58
CA GLU A 327 14.52 30.15 3.56
C GLU A 327 15.16 28.90 2.93
N ASN A 328 16.48 28.87 2.75
CA ASN A 328 17.19 27.72 2.19
C ASN A 328 17.17 26.47 3.10
N TYR A 329 16.88 26.64 4.40
CA TYR A 329 16.94 25.57 5.40
C TYR A 329 15.59 25.24 6.04
N ILE A 330 14.61 26.14 5.97
CA ILE A 330 13.35 26.05 6.71
C ILE A 330 12.63 24.71 6.47
N ASP A 331 12.59 24.23 5.23
CA ASP A 331 11.87 23.01 4.82
C ASP A 331 12.75 21.74 4.76
N THR A 332 14.00 21.86 5.21
CA THR A 332 14.94 20.73 5.25
C THR A 332 14.70 19.84 6.45
N TYR A 333 15.11 18.57 6.36
CA TYR A 333 14.89 17.56 7.42
C TYR A 333 15.33 18.04 8.81
N GLY A 334 16.45 18.76 8.88
CA GLY A 334 17.05 19.22 10.13
C GLY A 334 16.09 20.07 10.96
N ASN A 335 15.22 20.84 10.30
CA ASN A 335 14.22 21.68 10.93
C ASN A 335 12.88 20.97 11.18
N LEU A 336 12.72 19.70 10.80
CA LEU A 336 11.42 19.03 10.86
C LEU A 336 11.40 17.91 11.91
N ILE A 337 10.25 17.75 12.55
CA ILE A 337 9.89 16.57 13.34
C ILE A 337 8.49 16.07 12.96
N SER A 338 8.23 14.80 13.25
CA SER A 338 6.86 14.27 13.19
C SER A 338 6.15 14.61 14.49
N LEU A 339 4.99 15.25 14.43
CA LEU A 339 4.23 15.66 15.62
C LEU A 339 2.74 15.37 15.45
N GLU A 340 2.04 15.08 16.55
CA GLU A 340 0.60 14.88 16.55
C GLU A 340 -0.12 16.17 16.11
N LYS A 341 -1.09 16.05 15.19
CA LYS A 341 -1.85 17.20 14.68
C LYS A 341 -2.33 18.22 15.74
N PRO A 342 -2.93 17.81 16.88
CA PRO A 342 -3.34 18.78 17.90
C PRO A 342 -2.15 19.56 18.48
N LEU A 343 -1.01 18.89 18.69
CA LEU A 343 0.20 19.53 19.21
C LEU A 343 0.91 20.38 18.15
N ASN A 344 0.87 19.99 16.87
CA ASN A 344 1.36 20.82 15.76
C ASN A 344 0.57 22.13 15.64
N LEU A 345 -0.76 22.07 15.72
CA LEU A 345 -1.60 23.28 15.76
C LEU A 345 -1.30 24.16 16.98
N GLU A 346 -0.99 23.55 18.12
CA GLU A 346 -0.62 24.28 19.34
C GLU A 346 0.79 24.88 19.25
N ALA A 347 1.73 24.20 18.60
CA ALA A 347 3.12 24.60 18.45
C ALA A 347 3.30 25.65 17.36
N SER A 348 2.86 25.36 16.13
CA SER A 348 2.80 26.24 14.96
C SER A 348 3.93 27.27 14.90
N ASP A 349 3.63 28.54 15.16
CA ASP A 349 4.56 29.66 15.04
C ASP A 349 5.12 30.16 16.37
N LYS A 350 4.91 29.39 17.45
CA LYS A 350 5.42 29.73 18.78
C LYS A 350 6.94 29.65 18.85
N ASP A 351 7.53 30.33 19.82
CA ASP A 351 8.98 30.31 19.99
C ASP A 351 9.51 28.93 20.47
N LEU A 352 10.84 28.79 20.49
CA LEU A 352 11.51 27.56 20.89
C LEU A 352 11.22 27.15 22.36
N TYR A 353 10.91 28.10 23.25
CA TYR A 353 10.64 27.81 24.66
C TYR A 353 9.24 27.26 24.85
N GLU A 354 8.25 27.86 24.18
CA GLU A 354 6.88 27.37 24.20
C GLU A 354 6.77 26.00 23.51
N LYS A 355 7.45 25.81 22.37
CA LYS A 355 7.50 24.50 21.68
C LYS A 355 8.11 23.40 22.54
N ASP A 356 9.13 23.69 23.34
CA ASP A 356 9.73 22.74 24.30
C ASP A 356 8.68 22.19 25.29
N GLU A 357 7.80 23.04 25.82
CA GLU A 357 6.75 22.61 26.75
C GLU A 357 5.69 21.76 26.04
N ILE A 358 5.31 22.12 24.81
CA ILE A 358 4.33 21.36 24.02
C ILE A 358 4.87 19.97 23.67
N TYR A 359 6.13 19.87 23.23
CA TYR A 359 6.72 18.60 22.80
C TYR A 359 6.83 17.56 23.93
N LYS A 360 6.87 17.99 25.20
CA LYS A 360 6.83 17.09 26.38
C LYS A 360 5.54 16.28 26.47
N SER A 361 4.46 16.76 25.84
CA SER A 361 3.16 16.09 25.79
C SER A 361 3.01 15.11 24.61
N SER A 362 4.00 15.02 23.72
CA SER A 362 3.98 14.11 22.57
C SER A 362 4.06 12.65 23.00
N GLU A 363 3.30 11.76 22.34
CA GLU A 363 3.42 10.31 22.53
C GLU A 363 4.74 9.79 21.94
N ILE A 364 5.35 10.54 21.01
CA ILE A 364 6.64 10.20 20.39
C ILE A 364 7.79 10.45 21.39
N PRO A 365 8.51 9.40 21.85
CA PRO A 365 9.58 9.56 22.84
C PRO A 365 10.72 10.48 22.42
N PHE A 366 11.04 10.51 21.11
CA PHE A 366 12.05 11.40 20.56
C PHE A 366 11.71 12.87 20.83
N ASN A 367 10.47 13.29 20.57
CA ASN A 367 10.03 14.68 20.70
C ASN A 367 10.17 15.16 22.15
N ARG A 368 9.76 14.35 23.12
CA ARG A 368 9.85 14.67 24.56
C ARG A 368 11.26 14.91 25.08
N ARG A 369 12.27 14.37 24.38
CA ARG A 369 13.69 14.45 24.77
C ARG A 369 14.48 15.41 23.90
N PHE A 370 13.85 15.99 22.88
CA PHE A 370 14.52 16.83 21.91
C PHE A 370 14.85 18.20 22.54
N ASN A 371 16.11 18.62 22.48
CA ASN A 371 16.54 19.91 23.03
C ASN A 371 16.17 21.07 22.09
N VAL A 372 14.93 21.55 22.19
CA VAL A 372 14.40 22.64 21.35
C VAL A 372 15.07 23.98 21.71
N LYS A 373 15.27 24.24 23.00
CA LYS A 373 15.79 25.52 23.51
C LYS A 373 17.21 25.84 23.02
N GLY A 374 18.00 24.82 22.74
CA GLY A 374 19.36 24.96 22.17
C GLY A 374 19.41 24.96 20.64
N PHE A 375 18.27 24.96 19.96
CA PHE A 375 18.21 24.80 18.50
C PHE A 375 18.60 26.09 17.75
N ASN A 376 19.44 25.95 16.73
CA ASN A 376 19.93 27.04 15.90
C ASN A 376 20.40 26.50 14.52
N LYS A 377 20.87 27.38 13.63
CA LYS A 377 21.36 27.00 12.28
C LYS A 377 22.43 25.90 12.32
N LYS A 378 23.37 25.96 13.26
CA LYS A 378 24.45 24.96 13.36
C LYS A 378 23.88 23.57 13.66
N VAL A 379 23.00 23.47 14.66
CA VAL A 379 22.34 22.21 15.02
C VAL A 379 21.48 21.68 13.87
N LEU A 380 20.79 22.57 13.14
CA LEU A 380 20.01 22.20 11.96
C LEU A 380 20.91 21.57 10.88
N ILE A 381 22.03 22.21 10.54
CA ILE A 381 22.97 21.71 9.53
C ILE A 381 23.56 20.36 9.96
N GLU A 382 23.94 20.21 11.23
CA GLU A 382 24.42 18.94 11.79
C GLU A 382 23.37 17.84 11.65
N ARG A 383 22.09 18.12 11.92
CA ARG A 383 21.00 17.16 11.73
C ARG A 383 20.79 16.78 10.27
N ASN A 384 20.91 17.73 9.34
CA ASN A 384 20.84 17.46 7.90
C ASN A 384 21.97 16.52 7.45
N ASN A 385 23.21 16.79 7.87
CA ASN A 385 24.36 15.97 7.53
C ASN A 385 24.25 14.57 8.14
N ALA A 386 23.94 14.48 9.44
CA ALA A 386 23.73 13.20 10.12
C ALA A 386 22.53 12.41 9.56
N MET A 387 21.55 13.07 8.95
CA MET A 387 20.47 12.39 8.23
C MET A 387 20.95 11.81 6.91
N ARG A 388 21.69 12.59 6.13
CA ARG A 388 22.23 12.13 4.85
C ARG A 388 23.17 10.94 5.03
N GLU A 389 24.09 11.01 6.00
CA GLU A 389 25.01 9.92 6.33
C GLU A 389 24.25 8.67 6.78
N TRP A 390 23.30 8.80 7.72
CA TRP A 390 22.49 7.67 8.17
C TRP A 390 21.68 7.03 7.03
N LEU A 391 21.15 7.84 6.11
CA LEU A 391 20.40 7.33 4.96
C LEU A 391 21.28 6.44 4.06
N ILE A 392 22.51 6.87 3.79
CA ILE A 392 23.45 6.15 2.92
C ILE A 392 24.02 4.92 3.64
N ASP A 393 24.56 5.11 4.84
CA ASP A 393 25.39 4.11 5.50
C ASP A 393 24.59 3.08 6.30
N THR A 394 23.36 3.44 6.70
CA THR A 394 22.52 2.58 7.56
C THR A 394 21.21 2.21 6.91
N PHE A 395 20.42 3.18 6.45
CA PHE A 395 19.07 2.94 5.96
C PHE A 395 19.07 2.22 4.61
N PHE A 396 19.84 2.69 3.62
CA PHE A 396 19.92 2.11 2.29
C PHE A 396 21.10 1.14 2.09
N LYS A 397 21.76 0.71 3.17
CA LYS A 397 22.94 -0.18 3.12
C LYS A 397 22.72 -1.47 2.30
N ASP A 398 21.49 -1.99 2.29
CA ASP A 398 21.13 -3.20 1.56
C ASP A 398 21.29 -3.04 0.03
N PHE A 399 21.20 -1.81 -0.48
CA PHE A 399 21.40 -1.48 -1.90
C PHE A 399 22.86 -1.17 -2.24
N ALA A 400 23.67 -0.83 -1.24
CA ALA A 400 25.09 -0.53 -1.38
C ALA A 400 25.97 -1.79 -1.42
N THR A 401 25.46 -2.95 -0.96
CA THR A 401 26.20 -4.21 -1.01
C THR A 401 26.48 -4.66 -2.46
N HIS A 402 27.76 -4.97 -2.73
CA HIS A 402 28.32 -5.28 -4.04
C HIS A 402 27.85 -6.61 -4.61
#